data_AF-A0A2M7ULP2-F1
#
_entry.id   AF-A0A2M7ULP2-F1
#
_cell.length_a   1.000
_cell.length_b   1.000
_cell.length_c   1.000
_cell.angle_alpha   90.00
_cell.angle_beta   90.00
_cell.angle_gamma   90.00
#
_symmetry.space_group_name_H-M   'P 1'
#
loop_
_entity.id
_entity.type
_entity.pdbx_description
1 polymer ?
#
loop_
_entity_poly.entity_id
_entity_poly.type
_entity_poly.pdbx_seq_one_letter_code
_entity_poly.pdbx_strand_id
1 'polypeptide(L)'
;KYSIQGDVAYSRALVYLGKGKIDMNSMPDVAMTLAVTAPFTLGKTTITNIGNLRVKETDRLKALETELKKIGVNVETTFNSIIVLNSKFEIRNSKLINTYNDHRMAMCFAVMGTKIPGILIENPDCVNKTYPCFWRDLERAYLSPIHLGQKHLVLTGMRCSGKSHLGKRIAQHLNRPFVDLDKEIEKDQEMTVAEIVERKGWEYFRKVEQKICSVFAPLSSGKSFVPSVIATGGGVVLNPDNMEVFKKNAVNVFIFADLSVLAERLKKKKGSRPSLTGRDSEIELMEVWQKRRPLYLKYADVVWDNTSGETIKENLNFIF
;
A
#
# COMPACT_ATOMS: atom_id res chain seq x y z
N LYS A 1 -15.63 24.96 -10.28
CA LYS A 1 -14.65 24.47 -9.29
C LYS A 1 -15.13 23.10 -8.82
N TYR A 2 -14.35 22.04 -9.02
CA TYR A 2 -14.70 20.68 -8.58
C TYR A 2 -13.63 20.18 -7.61
N SER A 3 -14.07 19.68 -6.45
CA SER A 3 -13.22 19.06 -5.43
C SER A 3 -13.39 17.55 -5.49
N ILE A 4 -12.28 16.83 -5.57
CA ILE A 4 -12.19 15.36 -5.41
C ILE A 4 -12.01 15.02 -3.91
N GLN A 5 -11.78 16.02 -3.06
CA GLN A 5 -11.85 15.91 -1.61
C GLN A 5 -13.26 16.27 -1.13
N GLY A 6 -14.09 15.25 -1.02
CA GLY A 6 -15.21 15.23 -0.08
C GLY A 6 -14.69 14.94 1.33
N ASP A 7 -13.75 15.75 1.82
CA ASP A 7 -13.19 15.63 3.15
C ASP A 7 -14.27 15.88 4.20
N VAL A 8 -14.30 15.00 5.20
CA VAL A 8 -15.19 14.97 6.37
C VAL A 8 -16.66 14.62 6.08
N ALA A 9 -17.25 15.00 4.95
CA ALA A 9 -18.65 14.69 4.66
C ALA A 9 -18.86 13.22 4.22
N TYR A 10 -17.98 12.64 3.40
CA TYR A 10 -18.16 11.27 2.88
C TYR A 10 -17.85 10.19 3.92
N SER A 11 -16.83 10.41 4.76
CA SER A 11 -16.50 9.52 5.88
C SER A 11 -17.51 9.61 7.03
N ARG A 12 -18.05 10.82 7.33
CA ARG A 12 -19.20 10.95 8.24
C ARG A 12 -20.47 10.36 7.60
N ALA A 13 -20.70 10.55 6.30
CA ALA A 13 -21.85 9.97 5.61
C ALA A 13 -21.82 8.44 5.68
N LEU A 14 -20.68 7.75 5.51
CA LEU A 14 -20.58 6.29 5.71
C LEU A 14 -20.94 5.85 7.14
N VAL A 15 -20.61 6.65 8.16
CA VAL A 15 -21.06 6.39 9.54
C VAL A 15 -22.57 6.57 9.70
N TYR A 16 -23.21 7.47 8.93
CA TYR A 16 -24.66 7.72 8.93
C TYR A 16 -25.48 6.90 7.91
N LEU A 17 -24.85 6.31 6.89
CA LEU A 17 -25.48 5.49 5.84
C LEU A 17 -26.12 4.21 6.41
N GLY A 18 -25.71 3.80 7.62
CA GLY A 18 -26.23 2.63 8.32
C GLY A 18 -27.63 2.76 8.94
N LYS A 19 -28.35 3.88 8.75
CA LYS A 19 -29.73 4.04 9.24
C LYS A 19 -30.65 4.61 8.16
N GLY A 20 -30.86 3.90 7.05
CA GLY A 20 -31.84 4.41 6.09
C GLY A 20 -32.11 3.61 4.81
N LYS A 21 -33.20 4.03 4.16
CA LYS A 21 -33.58 3.70 2.79
C LYS A 21 -33.12 4.85 1.89
N ILE A 22 -32.37 4.53 0.84
CA ILE A 22 -31.79 5.48 -0.10
C ILE A 22 -32.40 5.24 -1.46
N ASP A 23 -33.01 6.28 -2.02
CA ASP A 23 -33.51 6.28 -3.39
C ASP A 23 -32.38 6.64 -4.34
N MET A 24 -32.10 5.78 -5.31
CA MET A 24 -31.05 5.99 -6.32
C MET A 24 -31.62 6.07 -7.74
N ASN A 25 -32.90 6.38 -7.92
CA ASN A 25 -33.52 6.49 -9.25
C ASN A 25 -32.79 7.47 -10.17
N SER A 26 -32.31 8.60 -9.62
CA SER A 26 -31.58 9.62 -10.38
C SER A 26 -30.11 9.27 -10.65
N MET A 27 -29.54 8.30 -9.94
CA MET A 27 -28.13 7.92 -10.02
C MET A 27 -27.94 6.39 -9.86
N PRO A 28 -28.64 5.57 -10.65
CA PRO A 28 -28.72 4.10 -10.45
C PRO A 28 -27.34 3.45 -10.59
N ASP A 29 -26.53 4.03 -11.44
CA ASP A 29 -25.17 3.64 -11.76
C ASP A 29 -24.16 3.82 -10.60
N VAL A 30 -24.42 4.75 -9.68
CA VAL A 30 -23.63 4.99 -8.45
C VAL A 30 -24.05 4.01 -7.33
N ALA A 31 -25.24 3.43 -7.43
CA ALA A 31 -25.76 2.50 -6.42
C ALA A 31 -24.88 1.27 -6.22
N MET A 32 -24.14 0.83 -7.25
CA MET A 32 -23.19 -0.28 -7.14
C MET A 32 -22.05 0.04 -6.17
N THR A 33 -21.45 1.21 -6.31
CA THR A 33 -20.37 1.68 -5.41
C THR A 33 -20.88 1.87 -3.98
N LEU A 34 -22.12 2.34 -3.83
CA LEU A 34 -22.76 2.44 -2.52
C LEU A 34 -23.00 1.05 -1.90
N ALA A 35 -23.43 0.07 -2.69
CA ALA A 35 -23.69 -1.29 -2.22
C ALA A 35 -22.43 -1.98 -1.69
N VAL A 36 -21.26 -1.80 -2.34
CA VAL A 36 -19.99 -2.39 -1.89
C VAL A 36 -19.35 -1.65 -0.71
N THR A 37 -19.77 -0.41 -0.43
CA THR A 37 -19.29 0.37 0.73
C THR A 37 -20.21 0.25 1.95
N ALA A 38 -21.48 -0.10 1.75
CA ALA A 38 -22.46 -0.33 2.80
C ALA A 38 -22.05 -1.35 3.91
N PRO A 39 -21.32 -2.44 3.62
CA PRO A 39 -20.89 -3.40 4.63
C PRO A 39 -19.99 -2.81 5.74
N PHE A 40 -19.33 -1.68 5.48
CA PHE A 40 -18.45 -0.99 6.44
C PHE A 40 -19.20 0.03 7.33
N THR A 41 -20.51 0.23 7.11
CA THR A 41 -21.34 1.19 7.87
C THR A 41 -21.89 0.53 9.14
N LEU A 42 -22.34 1.31 10.14
CA LEU A 42 -22.77 0.77 11.44
C LEU A 42 -24.16 0.07 11.44
N GLY A 43 -24.85 -0.05 10.30
CA GLY A 43 -26.19 -0.63 10.29
C GLY A 43 -26.70 -1.07 8.93
N LYS A 44 -28.03 -1.22 8.81
CA LYS A 44 -28.70 -1.72 7.62
C LYS A 44 -28.84 -0.60 6.59
N THR A 45 -28.25 -0.81 5.40
CA THR A 45 -28.40 0.08 4.25
C THR A 45 -29.37 -0.55 3.26
N THR A 46 -30.42 0.17 2.88
CA THR A 46 -31.36 -0.28 1.84
C THR A 46 -31.32 0.69 0.66
N ILE A 47 -30.88 0.22 -0.51
CA ILE A 47 -30.80 1.03 -1.73
C ILE A 47 -31.94 0.62 -2.66
N THR A 48 -32.75 1.57 -3.11
CA THR A 48 -34.00 1.33 -3.86
C THR A 48 -34.08 2.12 -5.16
N ASN A 49 -35.04 1.76 -6.01
CA ASN A 49 -35.27 2.35 -7.33
C ASN A 49 -34.10 2.14 -8.29
N ILE A 50 -33.58 0.91 -8.30
CA ILE A 50 -32.42 0.48 -9.08
C ILE A 50 -32.69 -0.76 -9.94
N GLY A 51 -33.97 -1.07 -10.21
CA GLY A 51 -34.37 -2.25 -10.98
C GLY A 51 -33.85 -2.24 -12.42
N ASN A 52 -33.59 -1.05 -12.97
CA ASN A 52 -32.94 -0.88 -14.26
C ASN A 52 -31.52 -1.47 -14.31
N LEU A 53 -30.85 -1.72 -13.17
CA LEU A 53 -29.54 -2.37 -13.12
C LEU A 53 -29.58 -3.85 -13.50
N ARG A 54 -30.76 -4.50 -13.49
CA ARG A 54 -30.91 -5.91 -13.86
C ARG A 54 -30.82 -6.16 -15.36
N VAL A 55 -31.08 -5.14 -16.17
CA VAL A 55 -31.19 -5.23 -17.64
C VAL A 55 -30.06 -4.46 -18.35
N LYS A 56 -28.92 -4.29 -17.68
CA LYS A 56 -27.72 -3.66 -18.25
C LYS A 56 -26.88 -4.72 -18.96
N GLU A 57 -25.55 -4.59 -18.87
CA GLU A 57 -24.59 -5.52 -19.46
C GLU A 57 -24.67 -6.91 -18.81
N THR A 58 -25.01 -6.94 -17.52
CA THR A 58 -25.33 -8.13 -16.72
C THR A 58 -26.49 -7.80 -15.79
N ASP A 59 -27.05 -8.81 -15.11
CA ASP A 59 -27.90 -8.56 -13.94
C ASP A 59 -27.01 -8.11 -12.78
N ARG A 60 -26.72 -6.81 -12.74
CA ARG A 60 -25.78 -6.20 -11.78
C ARG A 60 -26.22 -6.38 -10.33
N LEU A 61 -27.53 -6.46 -10.06
CA LEU A 61 -28.01 -6.72 -8.71
C LEU A 61 -27.71 -8.16 -8.31
N LYS A 62 -27.98 -9.12 -9.21
CA LYS A 62 -27.66 -10.53 -8.93
C LYS A 62 -26.16 -10.77 -8.81
N ALA A 63 -25.37 -10.13 -9.66
CA ALA A 63 -23.92 -10.18 -9.62
C ALA A 63 -23.39 -9.60 -8.30
N LEU A 64 -23.83 -8.40 -7.90
CA LEU A 64 -23.47 -7.81 -6.61
C LEU A 64 -23.80 -8.72 -5.43
N GLU A 65 -25.02 -9.27 -5.38
CA GLU A 65 -25.44 -10.19 -4.32
C GLU A 65 -24.52 -11.41 -4.23
N THR A 66 -24.22 -12.01 -5.39
CA THR A 66 -23.41 -13.24 -5.47
C THR A 66 -21.98 -12.98 -5.00
N GLU A 67 -21.34 -11.94 -5.54
CA GLU A 67 -19.95 -11.63 -5.24
C GLU A 67 -19.76 -11.09 -3.81
N LEU A 68 -20.70 -10.29 -3.27
CA LEU A 68 -20.66 -9.85 -1.87
C LEU A 68 -20.81 -11.03 -0.90
N LYS A 69 -21.70 -12.00 -1.20
CA LYS A 69 -21.85 -13.22 -0.38
C LYS A 69 -20.56 -14.06 -0.34
N LYS A 70 -19.78 -14.12 -1.43
CA LYS A 70 -18.47 -14.82 -1.44
C LYS A 70 -17.46 -14.23 -0.44
N ILE A 71 -17.61 -12.95 -0.11
CA ILE A 71 -16.77 -12.18 0.83
C ILE A 71 -17.35 -12.24 2.26
N GLY A 72 -18.48 -12.92 2.46
CA GLY A 72 -19.13 -13.07 3.77
C GLY A 72 -20.04 -11.90 4.15
N VAL A 73 -20.41 -11.04 3.19
CA VAL A 73 -21.36 -9.95 3.43
C VAL A 73 -22.78 -10.50 3.49
N ASN A 74 -23.54 -10.08 4.50
CA ASN A 74 -24.97 -10.35 4.54
C ASN A 74 -25.71 -9.33 3.66
N VAL A 75 -26.20 -9.80 2.52
CA VAL A 75 -26.84 -9.02 1.47
C VAL A 75 -28.02 -9.77 0.88
N GLU A 76 -29.08 -9.02 0.55
CA GLU A 76 -30.27 -9.53 -0.13
C GLU A 76 -30.67 -8.56 -1.25
N THR A 77 -31.16 -9.09 -2.37
CA THR A 77 -31.69 -8.27 -3.46
C THR A 77 -33.15 -8.59 -3.74
N THR A 78 -33.92 -7.55 -4.09
CA THR A 78 -35.24 -7.69 -4.72
C THR A 78 -35.15 -7.24 -6.17
N PHE A 79 -36.26 -7.26 -6.92
CA PHE A 79 -36.26 -6.75 -8.29
C PHE A 79 -35.72 -5.30 -8.40
N ASN A 80 -36.04 -4.44 -7.43
CA ASN A 80 -35.78 -3.00 -7.48
C ASN A 80 -34.90 -2.46 -6.33
N SER A 81 -34.29 -3.35 -5.54
CA SER A 81 -33.49 -2.94 -4.37
C SER A 81 -32.38 -3.91 -4.00
N ILE A 82 -31.40 -3.40 -3.26
CA ILE A 82 -30.38 -4.19 -2.55
C ILE A 82 -30.35 -3.75 -1.09
N ILE A 83 -30.30 -4.73 -0.19
CA ILE A 83 -30.23 -4.56 1.26
C ILE A 83 -28.90 -5.12 1.71
N VAL A 84 -28.08 -4.30 2.35
CA VAL A 84 -26.75 -4.67 2.80
C VAL A 84 -26.62 -4.40 4.29
N LEU A 85 -26.18 -5.39 5.05
CA LEU A 85 -25.93 -5.26 6.48
C LEU A 85 -24.45 -5.02 6.76
N ASN A 86 -24.18 -4.33 7.87
CA ASN A 86 -22.84 -4.30 8.47
C ASN A 86 -22.32 -5.73 8.61
N SER A 87 -21.09 -5.95 8.18
CA SER A 87 -20.46 -7.27 8.19
C SER A 87 -19.04 -7.17 8.74
N LYS A 88 -18.63 -8.20 9.51
CA LYS A 88 -17.22 -8.42 9.83
C LYS A 88 -16.60 -9.28 8.74
N PHE A 89 -15.47 -8.87 8.20
CA PHE A 89 -14.81 -9.60 7.12
C PHE A 89 -13.73 -10.50 7.70
N GLU A 90 -13.88 -11.81 7.53
CA GLU A 90 -12.83 -12.79 7.78
C GLU A 90 -12.47 -13.48 6.46
N ILE A 91 -11.65 -12.82 5.64
CA ILE A 91 -11.11 -13.45 4.44
C ILE A 91 -9.88 -14.27 4.84
N ARG A 92 -10.04 -15.58 5.00
CA ARG A 92 -8.91 -16.49 5.29
C ARG A 92 -8.04 -16.81 4.07
N ASN A 93 -8.60 -16.68 2.85
CA ASN A 93 -7.95 -16.96 1.57
C ASN A 93 -8.39 -15.94 0.53
N SER A 94 -7.53 -15.61 -0.44
CA SER A 94 -7.90 -14.70 -1.53
C SER A 94 -9.20 -15.13 -2.23
N LYS A 95 -10.01 -14.15 -2.63
CA LYS A 95 -11.31 -14.36 -3.27
C LYS A 95 -11.28 -13.74 -4.65
N LEU A 96 -11.42 -14.57 -5.69
CA LEU A 96 -11.62 -14.10 -7.06
C LEU A 96 -13.06 -13.64 -7.23
N ILE A 97 -13.21 -12.38 -7.65
CA ILE A 97 -14.48 -11.73 -7.95
C ILE A 97 -14.70 -11.76 -9.44
N ASN A 98 -15.82 -12.36 -9.84
CA ASN A 98 -16.20 -12.46 -11.23
C ASN A 98 -16.81 -11.13 -11.69
N THR A 99 -16.31 -10.59 -12.80
CA THR A 99 -16.75 -9.27 -13.30
C THR A 99 -17.89 -9.36 -14.30
N TYR A 100 -18.15 -10.55 -14.84
CA TYR A 100 -19.18 -10.78 -15.86
C TYR A 100 -18.98 -9.92 -17.12
N ASN A 101 -17.72 -9.57 -17.43
CA ASN A 101 -17.34 -8.58 -18.45
C ASN A 101 -17.96 -7.19 -18.24
N ASP A 102 -18.43 -6.88 -17.03
CA ASP A 102 -18.98 -5.60 -16.66
C ASP A 102 -17.90 -4.74 -15.96
N HIS A 103 -17.47 -3.70 -16.66
CA HIS A 103 -16.50 -2.73 -16.17
C HIS A 103 -16.86 -2.13 -14.81
N ARG A 104 -18.15 -2.00 -14.48
CA ARG A 104 -18.59 -1.42 -13.19
C ARG A 104 -18.48 -2.39 -12.05
N MET A 105 -18.71 -3.68 -12.30
CA MET A 105 -18.43 -4.74 -11.33
C MET A 105 -16.95 -4.74 -10.98
N ALA A 106 -16.07 -4.68 -11.98
CA ALA A 106 -14.63 -4.60 -11.78
C ALA A 106 -14.25 -3.37 -10.93
N MET A 107 -14.71 -2.18 -11.32
CA MET A 107 -14.36 -0.94 -10.63
C MET A 107 -14.89 -0.88 -9.19
N CYS A 108 -16.14 -1.28 -8.92
CA CYS A 108 -16.68 -1.18 -7.56
C CYS A 108 -16.01 -2.19 -6.60
N PHE A 109 -15.75 -3.42 -7.03
CA PHE A 109 -15.04 -4.39 -6.20
C PHE A 109 -13.56 -4.08 -6.04
N ALA A 110 -12.93 -3.42 -7.01
CA ALA A 110 -11.57 -2.90 -6.85
C ALA A 110 -11.51 -1.84 -5.74
N VAL A 111 -12.48 -0.94 -5.66
CA VAL A 111 -12.60 0.02 -4.54
C VAL A 111 -12.77 -0.71 -3.21
N MET A 112 -13.61 -1.76 -3.13
CA MET A 112 -13.75 -2.57 -1.92
C MET A 112 -12.44 -3.30 -1.54
N GLY A 113 -11.67 -3.76 -2.54
CA GLY A 113 -10.35 -4.38 -2.37
C GLY A 113 -9.32 -3.49 -1.69
N THR A 114 -9.47 -2.16 -1.76
CA THR A 114 -8.61 -1.23 -1.02
C THR A 114 -8.78 -1.31 0.50
N LYS A 115 -9.90 -1.88 0.99
CA LYS A 115 -10.17 -2.07 2.42
C LYS A 115 -10.08 -3.51 2.89
N ILE A 116 -10.25 -4.47 1.99
CA ILE A 116 -10.22 -5.89 2.33
C ILE A 116 -9.11 -6.58 1.53
N PRO A 117 -7.98 -6.92 2.19
CA PRO A 117 -6.90 -7.66 1.55
C PRO A 117 -7.38 -8.99 0.97
N GLY A 118 -6.82 -9.38 -0.17
CA GLY A 118 -7.08 -10.69 -0.80
C GLY A 118 -8.23 -10.72 -1.81
N ILE A 119 -8.89 -9.60 -2.10
CA ILE A 119 -9.83 -9.52 -3.24
C ILE A 119 -9.02 -9.51 -4.55
N LEU A 120 -9.31 -10.45 -5.45
CA LEU A 120 -8.74 -10.54 -6.80
C LEU A 120 -9.86 -10.26 -7.81
N ILE A 121 -9.58 -9.51 -8.88
CA ILE A 121 -10.57 -9.12 -9.88
C ILE A 121 -10.36 -9.93 -11.16
N GLU A 122 -11.37 -10.68 -11.59
CA GLU A 122 -11.35 -11.41 -12.86
C GLU A 122 -11.49 -10.44 -14.05
N ASN A 123 -10.70 -10.64 -15.11
CA ASN A 123 -10.72 -9.78 -16.30
C ASN A 123 -10.60 -8.27 -15.97
N PRO A 124 -9.50 -7.83 -15.34
CA PRO A 124 -9.32 -6.43 -14.94
C PRO A 124 -9.35 -5.46 -16.14
N ASP A 125 -9.05 -5.92 -17.35
CA ASP A 125 -9.03 -5.09 -18.55
C ASP A 125 -10.41 -4.65 -19.03
N CYS A 126 -11.51 -5.24 -18.53
CA CYS A 126 -12.86 -4.80 -18.91
C CYS A 126 -13.14 -3.33 -18.55
N VAL A 127 -12.41 -2.76 -17.57
CA VAL A 127 -12.51 -1.34 -17.20
C VAL A 127 -12.17 -0.39 -18.36
N ASN A 128 -11.34 -0.84 -19.32
CA ASN A 128 -10.92 -0.05 -20.48
C ASN A 128 -12.10 0.44 -21.34
N LYS A 129 -13.28 -0.21 -21.23
CA LYS A 129 -14.51 0.25 -21.87
C LYS A 129 -14.91 1.68 -21.49
N THR A 130 -14.59 2.10 -20.26
CA THR A 130 -15.02 3.41 -19.74
C THR A 130 -13.92 4.21 -19.06
N TYR A 131 -12.93 3.52 -18.47
CA TYR A 131 -11.87 4.16 -17.73
C TYR A 131 -10.55 3.40 -17.90
N PRO A 132 -9.84 3.58 -19.04
CA PRO A 132 -8.59 2.87 -19.33
C PRO A 132 -7.48 3.08 -18.30
N CYS A 133 -7.48 4.25 -17.65
CA CYS A 133 -6.51 4.57 -16.61
C CYS A 133 -6.98 4.17 -15.20
N PHE A 134 -8.07 3.42 -15.05
CA PHE A 134 -8.68 3.15 -13.76
C PHE A 134 -7.71 2.53 -12.75
N TRP A 135 -6.98 1.49 -13.11
CA TRP A 135 -6.06 0.81 -12.19
C TRP A 135 -4.94 1.74 -11.73
N ARG A 136 -4.35 2.48 -12.68
CA ARG A 136 -3.35 3.50 -12.40
C ARG A 136 -3.88 4.57 -11.47
N ASP A 137 -5.10 5.05 -11.73
CA ASP A 137 -5.70 6.13 -10.96
C ASP A 137 -6.25 5.65 -9.60
N LEU A 138 -6.65 4.38 -9.47
CA LEU A 138 -7.04 3.74 -8.22
C LEU A 138 -5.82 3.45 -7.35
N GLU A 139 -4.75 2.91 -7.93
CA GLU A 139 -3.45 2.77 -7.28
C GLU A 139 -2.97 4.15 -6.84
N ARG A 140 -3.02 5.14 -7.74
CA ARG A 140 -2.76 6.53 -7.36
C ARG A 140 -3.69 7.00 -6.28
N ALA A 141 -4.99 6.74 -6.26
CA ALA A 141 -5.88 7.20 -5.17
C ALA A 141 -5.62 6.46 -3.86
N TYR A 142 -5.19 5.20 -3.94
CA TYR A 142 -4.80 4.38 -2.81
C TYR A 142 -3.43 4.79 -2.25
N LEU A 143 -2.52 5.33 -3.06
CA LEU A 143 -1.18 5.77 -2.69
C LEU A 143 -1.08 7.29 -2.44
N SER A 144 -1.73 8.09 -3.31
CA SER A 144 -2.04 9.54 -3.22
C SER A 144 -2.27 9.84 -1.78
N PRO A 145 -1.55 10.83 -1.24
CA PRO A 145 -1.15 10.92 0.15
C PRO A 145 -2.27 10.31 0.94
N ILE A 146 -2.04 9.04 1.25
CA ILE A 146 -2.92 8.25 2.11
C ILE A 146 -3.22 9.16 3.30
N HIS A 147 -4.15 8.77 4.13
CA HIS A 147 -4.01 9.12 5.54
C HIS A 147 -2.65 8.57 6.12
N LEU A 148 -1.49 8.87 5.51
CA LEU A 148 -0.17 8.92 6.13
C LEU A 148 -0.34 9.57 7.49
N GLY A 149 -1.24 10.54 7.64
CA GLY A 149 -1.69 11.01 8.95
C GLY A 149 -0.49 11.32 9.82
N GLN A 150 -0.49 10.80 11.05
CA GLN A 150 0.65 10.84 11.96
C GLN A 150 1.61 9.65 11.84
N LYS A 151 1.59 8.85 10.77
CA LYS A 151 2.50 7.72 10.54
C LYS A 151 3.75 8.10 9.76
N HIS A 152 4.84 7.38 10.05
CA HIS A 152 6.08 7.41 9.28
C HIS A 152 5.90 6.83 7.87
N LEU A 153 6.83 7.15 6.97
CA LEU A 153 7.03 6.43 5.72
C LEU A 153 8.37 5.72 5.77
N VAL A 154 8.38 4.39 5.78
CA VAL A 154 9.59 3.58 5.87
C VAL A 154 9.94 3.03 4.49
N LEU A 155 11.16 3.24 4.03
CA LEU A 155 11.65 2.79 2.74
C LEU A 155 12.56 1.59 2.96
N THR A 156 12.12 0.42 2.51
CA THR A 156 12.90 -0.83 2.52
C THR A 156 13.38 -1.21 1.12
N GLY A 157 14.34 -2.13 1.03
CA GLY A 157 14.85 -2.64 -0.24
C GLY A 157 16.36 -2.81 -0.26
N MET A 158 16.86 -3.40 -1.35
CA MET A 158 18.29 -3.72 -1.52
C MET A 158 19.19 -2.48 -1.51
N ARG A 159 20.46 -2.64 -1.16
CA ARG A 159 21.46 -1.57 -1.33
C ARG A 159 21.42 -1.08 -2.79
N CYS A 160 21.66 0.22 -3.01
CA CYS A 160 21.59 0.84 -4.35
C CYS A 160 20.20 0.86 -5.02
N SER A 161 19.13 0.43 -4.34
CA SER A 161 17.76 0.54 -4.88
C SER A 161 17.25 1.98 -4.96
N GLY A 162 17.91 2.94 -4.31
CA GLY A 162 17.56 4.36 -4.37
C GLY A 162 16.86 4.91 -3.14
N LYS A 163 16.65 4.11 -2.07
CA LYS A 163 16.01 4.54 -0.81
C LYS A 163 16.42 5.92 -0.31
N SER A 164 17.72 6.17 -0.11
CA SER A 164 18.17 7.46 0.44
C SER A 164 17.99 8.62 -0.55
N HIS A 165 18.06 8.37 -1.86
CA HIS A 165 17.88 9.39 -2.89
C HIS A 165 16.40 9.75 -3.07
N LEU A 166 15.54 8.73 -3.22
CA LEU A 166 14.10 8.89 -3.28
C LEU A 166 13.56 9.47 -1.98
N GLY A 167 13.99 8.93 -0.83
CA GLY A 167 13.53 9.34 0.48
C GLY A 167 13.74 10.81 0.78
N LYS A 168 14.89 11.40 0.38
CA LYS A 168 15.11 12.85 0.50
C LYS A 168 14.11 13.67 -0.30
N ARG A 169 13.81 13.24 -1.54
CA ARG A 169 12.87 13.95 -2.41
C ARG A 169 11.42 13.78 -1.95
N ILE A 170 11.05 12.59 -1.49
CA ILE A 170 9.75 12.31 -0.87
C ILE A 170 9.58 13.18 0.39
N ALA A 171 10.58 13.22 1.26
CA ALA A 171 10.56 14.03 2.48
C ALA A 171 10.38 15.53 2.18
N GLN A 172 11.09 16.05 1.17
CA GLN A 172 10.91 17.42 0.69
C GLN A 172 9.50 17.68 0.18
N HIS A 173 8.96 16.76 -0.64
CA HIS A 173 7.62 16.87 -1.19
C HIS A 173 6.53 16.83 -0.10
N LEU A 174 6.69 15.98 0.90
CA LEU A 174 5.76 15.82 2.02
C LEU A 174 5.96 16.85 3.14
N ASN A 175 6.98 17.71 3.06
CA ASN A 175 7.43 18.59 4.14
C ASN A 175 7.66 17.84 5.47
N ARG A 176 8.35 16.70 5.39
CA ARG A 176 8.67 15.80 6.52
C ARG A 176 10.18 15.69 6.73
N PRO A 177 10.65 15.39 7.95
CA PRO A 177 12.06 15.10 8.17
C PRO A 177 12.46 13.80 7.45
N PHE A 178 13.67 13.77 6.90
CA PHE A 178 14.27 12.56 6.34
C PHE A 178 15.28 11.96 7.33
N VAL A 179 15.20 10.66 7.58
CA VAL A 179 16.12 9.91 8.45
C VAL A 179 16.71 8.73 7.66
N ASP A 180 18.03 8.56 7.70
CA ASP A 180 18.70 7.37 7.15
C ASP A 180 19.25 6.56 8.33
N LEU A 181 18.67 5.39 8.60
CA LEU A 181 19.00 4.62 9.81
C LEU A 181 20.44 4.10 9.79
N ASP A 182 21.01 3.84 8.62
CA ASP A 182 22.44 3.48 8.55
C ASP A 182 23.30 4.67 9.04
N LYS A 183 22.91 5.91 8.75
CA LYS A 183 23.61 7.11 9.26
C LYS A 183 23.39 7.35 10.75
N GLU A 184 22.20 7.08 11.26
CA GLU A 184 21.94 7.15 12.71
C GLU A 184 22.72 6.08 13.49
N ILE A 185 22.89 4.88 12.93
CA ILE A 185 23.77 3.84 13.48
C ILE A 185 25.22 4.33 13.50
N GLU A 186 25.72 4.88 12.38
CA GLU A 186 27.10 5.38 12.31
C GLU A 186 27.37 6.51 13.32
N LYS A 187 26.38 7.37 13.54
CA LYS A 187 26.44 8.44 14.54
C LYS A 187 26.40 7.91 15.98
N ASP A 188 25.52 6.96 16.29
CA ASP A 188 25.43 6.34 17.64
C ASP A 188 26.69 5.55 18.00
N GLN A 189 27.37 4.99 17.00
CA GLN A 189 28.54 4.14 17.19
C GLN A 189 29.88 4.83 16.96
N GLU A 190 29.88 6.09 16.49
CA GLU A 190 31.07 6.85 16.08
C GLU A 190 31.99 6.05 15.11
N MET A 191 31.38 5.19 14.30
CA MET A 191 32.05 4.25 13.40
C MET A 191 31.21 4.05 12.15
N THR A 192 31.84 3.90 10.99
CA THR A 192 31.14 3.50 9.78
C THR A 192 30.57 2.09 9.93
N VAL A 193 29.53 1.74 9.17
CA VAL A 193 29.00 0.36 9.21
C VAL A 193 30.06 -0.68 8.84
N ALA A 194 31.00 -0.33 7.94
CA ALA A 194 32.11 -1.21 7.59
C ALA A 194 33.01 -1.49 8.80
N GLU A 195 33.42 -0.46 9.54
CA GLU A 195 34.26 -0.60 10.74
C GLU A 195 33.54 -1.35 11.87
N ILE A 196 32.22 -1.14 12.05
CA ILE A 196 31.44 -1.87 13.05
C ILE A 196 31.48 -3.37 12.75
N VAL A 197 31.23 -3.76 11.51
CA VAL A 197 31.22 -5.16 11.09
C VAL A 197 32.62 -5.76 11.18
N GLU A 198 33.66 -5.04 10.78
CA GLU A 198 35.05 -5.49 10.85
C GLU A 198 35.51 -5.73 12.29
N ARG A 199 35.23 -4.79 13.21
CA ARG A 199 35.71 -4.88 14.59
C ARG A 199 34.83 -5.69 15.53
N LYS A 200 33.50 -5.67 15.31
CA LYS A 200 32.50 -6.22 16.26
C LYS A 200 31.58 -7.28 15.64
N GLY A 201 31.65 -7.49 14.33
CA GLY A 201 30.87 -8.51 13.62
C GLY A 201 29.42 -8.15 13.35
N TRP A 202 28.77 -8.98 12.54
CA TRP A 202 27.38 -8.78 12.09
C TRP A 202 26.35 -8.91 13.21
N GLU A 203 26.58 -9.80 14.17
CA GLU A 203 25.64 -10.00 15.27
C GLU A 203 25.50 -8.73 16.12
N TYR A 204 26.62 -8.08 16.42
CA TYR A 204 26.63 -6.79 17.11
C TYR A 204 25.92 -5.71 16.29
N PHE A 205 26.24 -5.60 14.99
CA PHE A 205 25.57 -4.64 14.10
C PHE A 205 24.05 -4.82 14.13
N ARG A 206 23.54 -6.06 14.12
CA ARG A 206 22.09 -6.34 14.17
C ARG A 206 21.45 -5.92 15.50
N LYS A 207 22.15 -6.07 16.62
CA LYS A 207 21.68 -5.59 17.93
C LYS A 207 21.56 -4.06 17.93
N VAL A 208 22.53 -3.34 17.36
CA VAL A 208 22.49 -1.88 17.22
C VAL A 208 21.39 -1.45 16.25
N GLU A 209 21.25 -2.12 15.10
CA GLU A 209 20.18 -1.85 14.13
C GLU A 209 18.80 -1.97 14.78
N GLN A 210 18.58 -2.99 15.60
CA GLN A 210 17.33 -3.17 16.35
C GLN A 210 17.09 -2.05 17.36
N LYS A 211 18.12 -1.65 18.14
CA LYS A 211 18.05 -0.51 19.07
C LYS A 211 17.67 0.78 18.33
N ILE A 212 18.29 1.06 17.19
CA ILE A 212 17.99 2.27 16.41
C ILE A 212 16.57 2.22 15.82
N CYS A 213 16.13 1.07 15.31
CA CYS A 213 14.76 0.92 14.85
C CYS A 213 13.74 1.19 15.96
N SER A 214 13.97 0.69 17.18
CA SER A 214 13.04 0.91 18.31
C SER A 214 13.00 2.36 18.80
N VAL A 215 14.03 3.16 18.54
CA VAL A 215 14.05 4.60 18.84
C VAL A 215 13.27 5.41 17.79
N PHE A 216 13.42 5.08 16.51
CA PHE A 216 12.85 5.88 15.41
C PHE A 216 11.47 5.42 14.92
N ALA A 217 11.05 4.21 15.27
CA ALA A 217 9.76 3.68 14.85
C ALA A 217 8.56 4.18 15.68
N PRO A 218 8.66 4.47 16.99
CA PRO A 218 7.56 5.04 17.77
C PRO A 218 7.18 6.46 17.33
N LEU A 219 5.87 6.73 17.28
CA LEU A 219 5.34 8.08 17.10
C LEU A 219 5.34 8.80 18.45
N SER A 220 5.82 10.05 18.50
CA SER A 220 5.71 10.83 19.73
C SER A 220 4.29 11.35 19.93
N SER A 221 3.78 11.25 21.15
CA SER A 221 2.46 11.77 21.54
C SER A 221 2.52 13.28 21.75
N GLY A 222 2.33 14.05 20.67
CA GLY A 222 2.24 15.50 20.75
C GLY A 222 1.67 16.12 19.48
N LYS A 223 0.89 17.20 19.62
CA LYS A 223 0.29 17.93 18.49
C LYS A 223 1.32 18.49 17.48
N SER A 224 2.60 18.55 17.87
CA SER A 224 3.70 19.08 17.06
C SER A 224 4.60 17.98 16.44
N PHE A 225 4.31 16.70 16.66
CA PHE A 225 5.13 15.63 16.08
C PHE A 225 4.90 15.54 14.57
N VAL A 226 5.99 15.67 13.81
CA VAL A 226 5.98 15.49 12.35
C VAL A 226 6.57 14.13 12.02
N PRO A 227 5.81 13.20 11.42
CA PRO A 227 6.34 11.90 11.08
C PRO A 227 7.42 11.99 10.00
N SER A 228 8.49 11.23 10.17
CA SER A 228 9.62 11.15 9.25
C SER A 228 9.39 10.23 8.04
N VAL A 229 10.14 10.50 6.98
CA VAL A 229 10.50 9.52 5.93
C VAL A 229 11.80 8.85 6.33
N ILE A 230 11.79 7.54 6.49
CA ILE A 230 12.88 6.75 7.09
C ILE A 230 13.43 5.77 6.04
N ALA A 231 14.67 5.94 5.61
CA ALA A 231 15.38 4.94 4.82
C ALA A 231 16.09 3.93 5.72
N THR A 232 15.88 2.64 5.48
CA THR A 232 16.49 1.57 6.30
C THR A 232 17.71 0.96 5.63
N GLY A 233 18.55 0.29 6.44
CA GLY A 233 19.52 -0.66 5.92
C GLY A 233 18.84 -1.82 5.19
N GLY A 234 19.45 -2.32 4.12
CA GLY A 234 18.86 -3.41 3.32
C GLY A 234 18.71 -4.75 4.06
N GLY A 235 19.24 -4.87 5.28
CA GLY A 235 19.09 -6.09 6.09
C GLY A 235 17.96 -6.02 7.11
N VAL A 236 17.29 -4.87 7.26
CA VAL A 236 16.31 -4.64 8.34
C VAL A 236 15.19 -5.70 8.36
N VAL A 237 14.76 -6.15 7.17
CA VAL A 237 13.68 -7.13 6.98
C VAL A 237 14.00 -8.53 7.50
N LEU A 238 15.28 -8.81 7.80
CA LEU A 238 15.71 -10.08 8.38
C LEU A 238 15.30 -10.22 9.84
N ASN A 239 15.07 -9.10 10.54
CA ASN A 239 14.60 -9.11 11.93
C ASN A 239 13.09 -8.81 11.95
N PRO A 240 12.22 -9.79 12.28
CA PRO A 240 10.79 -9.59 12.37
C PRO A 240 10.39 -8.50 13.38
N ASP A 241 11.11 -8.37 14.50
CA ASP A 241 10.78 -7.39 15.53
C ASP A 241 10.87 -5.97 14.98
N ASN A 242 11.92 -5.66 14.20
CA ASN A 242 12.07 -4.36 13.55
C ASN A 242 10.85 -4.05 12.67
N MET A 243 10.41 -5.05 11.90
CA MET A 243 9.29 -4.89 10.97
C MET A 243 7.95 -4.76 11.70
N GLU A 244 7.76 -5.46 12.82
CA GLU A 244 6.55 -5.33 13.64
C GLU A 244 6.44 -3.95 14.31
N VAL A 245 7.55 -3.32 14.72
CA VAL A 245 7.50 -1.94 15.23
C VAL A 245 7.12 -0.97 14.10
N PHE A 246 7.71 -1.11 12.91
CA PHE A 246 7.34 -0.26 11.77
C PHE A 246 5.90 -0.46 11.32
N LYS A 247 5.40 -1.70 11.27
CA LYS A 247 4.03 -2.01 10.84
C LYS A 247 2.95 -1.26 11.64
N LYS A 248 3.19 -1.00 12.93
CA LYS A 248 2.26 -0.26 13.79
C LYS A 248 2.19 1.23 13.41
N ASN A 249 3.35 1.83 13.11
CA ASN A 249 3.56 3.27 13.11
C ASN A 249 3.94 3.87 11.75
N ALA A 250 4.15 3.04 10.74
CA ALA A 250 4.63 3.45 9.43
C ALA A 250 3.83 2.79 8.30
N VAL A 251 3.92 3.38 7.12
CA VAL A 251 3.65 2.72 5.84
C VAL A 251 5.00 2.27 5.28
N ASN A 252 5.16 0.98 4.99
CA ASN A 252 6.39 0.41 4.44
C ASN A 252 6.34 0.35 2.91
N VAL A 253 7.20 1.14 2.27
CA VAL A 253 7.41 1.15 0.82
C VAL A 253 8.66 0.36 0.49
N PHE A 254 8.49 -0.75 -0.22
CA PHE A 254 9.59 -1.51 -0.77
C PHE A 254 10.04 -0.89 -2.09
N ILE A 255 11.23 -0.29 -2.08
CA ILE A 255 11.90 0.23 -3.27
C ILE A 255 12.63 -0.91 -3.98
N PHE A 256 12.02 -1.40 -5.06
CA PHE A 256 12.54 -2.42 -5.96
C PHE A 256 13.41 -1.79 -7.06
N ALA A 257 14.39 -2.55 -7.54
CA ALA A 257 15.09 -2.28 -8.80
C ALA A 257 15.74 -3.60 -9.26
N ASP A 258 15.83 -3.80 -10.57
CA ASP A 258 16.44 -5.01 -11.14
C ASP A 258 17.90 -5.20 -10.72
N LEU A 259 18.32 -6.47 -10.60
CA LEU A 259 19.65 -6.84 -10.14
C LEU A 259 20.76 -6.25 -11.03
N SER A 260 20.55 -6.21 -12.35
CA SER A 260 21.48 -5.59 -13.31
C SER A 260 21.70 -4.11 -12.98
N VAL A 261 20.62 -3.36 -12.78
CA VAL A 261 20.64 -1.94 -12.42
C VAL A 261 21.30 -1.72 -11.05
N LEU A 262 21.00 -2.58 -10.07
CA LEU A 262 21.63 -2.53 -8.76
C LEU A 262 23.15 -2.77 -8.83
N ALA A 263 23.59 -3.73 -9.64
CA ALA A 263 25.00 -4.04 -9.85
C ALA A 263 25.73 -2.87 -10.51
N GLU A 264 25.16 -2.27 -11.55
CA GLU A 264 25.71 -1.07 -12.19
C GLU A 264 25.84 0.11 -11.21
N ARG A 265 24.79 0.37 -10.41
CA ARG A 265 24.80 1.44 -9.40
C ARG A 265 25.83 1.17 -8.30
N LEU A 266 26.06 -0.10 -7.96
CA LEU A 266 27.08 -0.50 -6.99
C LEU A 266 28.50 -0.25 -7.54
N LYS A 267 28.78 -0.65 -8.78
CA LYS A 267 30.08 -0.43 -9.46
C LYS A 267 30.46 1.06 -9.50
N LYS A 268 29.49 1.97 -9.65
CA LYS A 268 29.71 3.42 -9.67
C LYS A 268 29.97 4.06 -8.30
N LYS A 269 29.71 3.35 -7.18
CA LYS A 269 29.76 3.94 -5.83
C LYS A 269 31.12 3.66 -5.16
N LYS A 270 32.02 4.65 -5.14
CA LYS A 270 33.30 4.56 -4.41
C LYS A 270 33.06 4.40 -2.89
N GLY A 271 33.77 3.48 -2.23
CA GLY A 271 33.73 3.28 -0.78
C GLY A 271 32.53 2.48 -0.25
N SER A 272 31.88 1.68 -1.09
CA SER A 272 30.79 0.80 -0.63
C SER A 272 31.30 -0.33 0.28
N ARG A 273 30.43 -0.76 1.22
CA ARG A 273 30.66 -1.86 2.17
C ARG A 273 31.45 -3.03 1.55
N PRO A 274 32.44 -3.61 2.26
CA PRO A 274 33.18 -4.76 1.76
C PRO A 274 32.22 -5.88 1.36
N SER A 275 32.61 -6.63 0.32
CA SER A 275 31.92 -7.84 -0.11
C SER A 275 31.76 -8.77 1.08
N LEU A 276 30.56 -9.35 1.27
CA LEU A 276 30.32 -10.33 2.31
C LEU A 276 31.08 -11.65 2.06
N THR A 277 31.60 -11.88 0.85
CA THR A 277 32.12 -13.20 0.43
C THR A 277 33.37 -13.18 -0.46
N GLY A 278 33.85 -12.03 -0.92
CA GLY A 278 34.99 -11.94 -1.86
C GLY A 278 34.72 -12.50 -3.26
N ARG A 279 33.45 -12.84 -3.57
CA ARG A 279 32.99 -13.37 -4.87
C ARG A 279 32.57 -12.24 -5.81
N ASP A 280 32.33 -12.58 -7.08
CA ASP A 280 31.75 -11.66 -8.05
C ASP A 280 30.50 -10.98 -7.48
N SER A 281 30.50 -9.65 -7.52
CA SER A 281 29.49 -8.78 -6.90
C SER A 281 28.06 -9.10 -7.32
N GLU A 282 27.87 -9.69 -8.51
CA GLU A 282 26.57 -10.09 -9.04
C GLU A 282 26.03 -11.36 -8.39
N ILE A 283 26.89 -12.35 -8.09
CA ILE A 283 26.51 -13.58 -7.41
C ILE A 283 26.07 -13.28 -5.97
N GLU A 284 26.85 -12.47 -5.24
CA GLU A 284 26.50 -12.04 -3.89
C GLU A 284 25.16 -11.28 -3.87
N LEU A 285 24.93 -10.39 -4.84
CA LEU A 285 23.69 -9.64 -4.95
C LEU A 285 22.49 -10.58 -5.17
N MET A 286 22.66 -11.59 -6.01
CA MET A 286 21.63 -12.59 -6.32
C MET A 286 21.31 -13.48 -5.11
N GLU A 287 22.31 -13.98 -4.38
CA GLU A 287 22.11 -14.76 -3.15
C GLU A 287 21.35 -13.94 -2.09
N VAL A 288 21.75 -12.69 -1.89
CA VAL A 288 21.09 -11.78 -0.95
C VAL A 288 19.64 -11.50 -1.40
N TRP A 289 19.42 -11.32 -2.69
CA TRP A 289 18.10 -11.11 -3.27
C TRP A 289 17.16 -12.30 -3.05
N GLN A 290 17.61 -13.51 -3.38
CA GLN A 290 16.81 -14.72 -3.19
C GLN A 290 16.35 -14.88 -1.74
N LYS A 291 17.24 -14.61 -0.78
CA LYS A 291 16.91 -14.68 0.66
C LYS A 291 15.96 -13.58 1.12
N ARG A 292 16.11 -12.34 0.62
CA ARG A 292 15.38 -11.17 1.14
C ARG A 292 14.12 -10.80 0.38
N ARG A 293 13.99 -11.17 -0.91
CA ARG A 293 12.83 -10.86 -1.74
C ARG A 293 11.50 -11.29 -1.10
N PRO A 294 11.34 -12.53 -0.59
CA PRO A 294 10.09 -12.93 0.05
C PRO A 294 9.75 -12.06 1.27
N LEU A 295 10.76 -11.62 2.02
CA LEU A 295 10.57 -10.77 3.20
C LEU A 295 10.22 -9.33 2.83
N TYR A 296 10.87 -8.76 1.80
CA TYR A 296 10.48 -7.44 1.30
C TYR A 296 9.01 -7.43 0.87
N LEU A 297 8.59 -8.42 0.08
CA LEU A 297 7.20 -8.55 -0.37
C LEU A 297 6.23 -8.80 0.79
N LYS A 298 6.61 -9.65 1.76
CA LYS A 298 5.79 -9.96 2.94
C LYS A 298 5.46 -8.71 3.76
N TYR A 299 6.41 -7.80 3.91
CA TYR A 299 6.25 -6.62 4.78
C TYR A 299 5.88 -5.35 4.02
N ALA A 300 5.91 -5.35 2.69
CA ALA A 300 5.58 -4.17 1.89
C ALA A 300 4.08 -3.87 1.95
N ASP A 301 3.73 -2.64 2.30
CA ASP A 301 2.39 -2.09 2.03
C ASP A 301 2.30 -1.62 0.58
N VAL A 302 3.43 -1.16 0.02
CA VAL A 302 3.58 -0.64 -1.34
C VAL A 302 4.88 -1.13 -1.94
N VAL A 303 4.88 -1.52 -3.21
CA VAL A 303 6.09 -1.83 -3.98
C VAL A 303 6.30 -0.72 -5.01
N TRP A 304 7.47 -0.08 -4.99
CA TRP A 304 7.86 0.94 -5.96
C TRP A 304 9.03 0.43 -6.78
N ASP A 305 8.79 0.19 -8.08
CA ASP A 305 9.83 -0.11 -9.05
C ASP A 305 10.66 1.14 -9.43
N ASN A 306 11.96 1.10 -9.15
CA ASN A 306 12.93 2.13 -9.48
C ASN A 306 14.01 1.61 -10.46
N THR A 307 13.62 0.70 -11.35
CA THR A 307 14.48 0.11 -12.39
C THR A 307 14.79 1.09 -13.52
N SER A 308 13.76 1.67 -14.15
CA SER A 308 13.91 2.53 -15.35
C SER A 308 14.59 3.87 -15.08
N GLY A 309 14.71 4.28 -13.81
CA GLY A 309 15.26 5.58 -13.45
C GLY A 309 14.41 6.76 -13.93
N GLU A 310 13.15 6.50 -14.30
CA GLU A 310 12.17 7.51 -14.72
C GLU A 310 12.14 8.69 -13.75
N THR A 311 11.85 9.87 -14.33
CA THR A 311 11.97 11.14 -13.62
C THR A 311 11.14 11.10 -12.34
N ILE A 312 11.83 11.23 -11.21
CA ILE A 312 11.23 11.14 -9.87
C ILE A 312 10.04 12.09 -9.69
N LYS A 313 9.91 13.16 -10.50
CA LYS A 313 8.70 14.02 -10.51
C LYS A 313 7.43 13.26 -10.95
N GLU A 314 7.51 12.43 -11.98
CA GLU A 314 6.36 11.65 -12.48
C GLU A 314 5.98 10.55 -11.48
N ASN A 315 7.00 9.91 -10.90
CA ASN A 315 6.82 8.84 -9.92
C ASN A 315 6.44 9.33 -8.51
N LEU A 316 6.83 10.55 -8.11
CA LEU A 316 6.34 11.16 -6.86
C LEU A 316 4.85 11.46 -6.98
N ASN A 317 4.38 12.07 -8.08
CA ASN A 317 2.96 12.34 -8.30
C ASN A 317 2.09 11.06 -8.36
N PHE A 318 2.71 9.92 -8.65
CA PHE A 318 2.09 8.59 -8.66
C PHE A 318 1.83 8.05 -7.25
N ILE A 319 2.63 8.46 -6.25
CA ILE A 319 2.63 7.91 -4.88
C ILE A 319 2.30 8.94 -3.80
N PHE A 320 2.60 10.22 -4.01
CA PHE A 320 2.43 11.34 -3.06
C PHE A 320 1.83 12.57 -3.76
#